data_AF-A0A953X8K9-F1
#
_entry.id   AF-A0A953X8K9-F1
#
_cell.length_a   1.000
_cell.length_b   1.000
_cell.length_c   1.000
_cell.angle_alpha   90.00
_cell.angle_beta   90.00
_cell.angle_gamma   90.00
#
_symmetry.space_group_name_H-M   'P 1'
#
loop_
_entity.id
_entity.type
_entity.pdbx_description
1 polymer ?
#
loop_
_entity_poly.entity_id
_entity_poly.type
_entity_poly.pdbx_seq_one_letter_code
_entity_poly.pdbx_strand_id
1 'polypeptide(L)'
;MSPPYADVASAVLDAGEPDFLSNTFLRLTEMLGGPFADDHDLSLHHAAALLRQAERTITEQRAHIDRLQRLSLTDELTGLLNRRGFEREIRRAFAALRRHGEPAIVLLADLDGFKLVNDTYGHQAGDFVLSEVARRLSGELRNTDVVARLGGDEFACILNHCNPGLMETQVRRLRQSVEDMPLLWGGHRLSIGISIGAAEMDIDHPNGREALHLADTEMYAEKQRRRHC
;
A
#
# COMPACT_ATOMS: atom_id res chain seq x y z
N MET A 1 -10.79 21.33 -51.72
CA MET A 1 -10.47 20.19 -50.83
C MET A 1 -10.14 20.76 -49.46
N SER A 2 -10.95 20.47 -48.45
CA SER A 2 -10.64 20.88 -47.06
C SER A 2 -9.40 20.12 -46.58
N PRO A 3 -8.48 20.76 -45.83
CA PRO A 3 -7.29 20.08 -45.37
C PRO A 3 -7.64 18.97 -44.36
N PRO A 4 -6.94 17.82 -44.38
CA PRO A 4 -7.28 16.61 -43.61
C PRO A 4 -7.14 16.75 -42.08
N TYR A 5 -6.77 17.92 -41.58
CA TYR A 5 -6.55 18.20 -40.15
C TYR A 5 -7.71 18.91 -39.46
N ALA A 6 -8.72 19.37 -40.20
CA ALA A 6 -9.84 20.12 -39.65
C ALA A 6 -10.69 19.27 -38.67
N ASP A 7 -10.84 17.98 -38.94
CA ASP A 7 -11.64 17.08 -38.10
C ASP A 7 -10.97 16.73 -36.76
N VAL A 8 -9.64 16.76 -36.68
CA VAL A 8 -8.90 16.44 -35.44
C VAL A 8 -8.92 17.63 -34.47
N ALA A 9 -8.92 18.85 -34.99
CA ALA A 9 -8.98 20.08 -34.19
C ALA A 9 -10.32 20.23 -33.46
N SER A 10 -11.43 19.82 -34.09
CA SER A 10 -12.75 19.83 -33.46
C SER A 10 -12.84 18.82 -32.30
N ALA A 11 -12.19 17.66 -32.44
CA ALA A 11 -12.24 16.59 -31.43
C ALA A 11 -11.45 16.90 -30.15
N VAL A 12 -10.38 17.70 -30.22
CA VAL A 12 -9.55 18.08 -29.07
C VAL A 12 -10.21 19.22 -28.25
N LEU A 13 -10.93 20.12 -28.91
CA LEU A 13 -11.64 21.23 -28.26
C LEU A 13 -12.92 20.77 -27.54
N ASP A 14 -13.60 19.75 -28.06
CA ASP A 14 -14.81 19.17 -27.44
C ASP A 14 -14.50 18.32 -26.19
N ALA A 15 -13.25 17.92 -25.97
CA ALA A 15 -12.86 17.00 -24.89
C ALA A 15 -12.66 17.65 -23.50
N GLY A 16 -12.77 18.98 -23.36
CA GLY A 16 -12.78 19.66 -22.06
C GLY A 16 -11.51 19.50 -21.19
N GLU A 17 -10.35 19.20 -21.79
CA GLU A 17 -9.09 19.03 -21.08
C GLU A 17 -8.42 20.38 -20.72
N PRO A 18 -7.68 20.48 -19.59
CA PRO A 18 -7.19 21.74 -19.05
C PRO A 18 -6.21 22.45 -20.01
N ASP A 19 -6.21 23.78 -19.94
CA ASP A 19 -5.55 24.79 -20.80
C ASP A 19 -4.18 24.43 -21.39
N PHE A 20 -3.39 23.53 -20.80
CA PHE A 20 -2.06 23.16 -21.26
C PHE A 20 -2.05 22.36 -22.57
N LEU A 21 -2.95 21.37 -22.74
CA LEU A 21 -2.99 20.55 -23.95
C LEU A 21 -3.59 21.32 -25.14
N SER A 22 -4.58 22.16 -24.87
CA SER A 22 -5.23 23.00 -25.89
C SER A 22 -4.28 24.07 -26.44
N ASN A 23 -3.53 24.77 -25.58
CA ASN A 23 -2.53 25.76 -26.00
C ASN A 23 -1.33 25.12 -26.74
N THR A 24 -0.95 23.89 -26.36
CA THR A 24 0.13 23.15 -27.01
C THR A 24 -0.29 22.65 -28.39
N PHE A 25 -1.53 22.19 -28.55
CA PHE A 25 -2.08 21.73 -29.82
C PHE A 25 -2.33 22.88 -30.82
N LEU A 26 -2.81 24.04 -30.34
CA LEU A 26 -2.94 25.26 -31.16
C LEU A 26 -1.58 25.75 -31.68
N ARG A 27 -0.53 25.73 -30.85
CA ARG A 27 0.83 26.07 -31.29
C ARG A 27 1.39 25.08 -32.32
N LEU A 28 1.09 23.79 -32.17
CA LEU A 28 1.50 22.76 -33.14
C LEU A 28 0.78 22.92 -34.48
N THR A 29 -0.51 23.25 -34.47
CA THR A 29 -1.30 23.45 -35.70
C THR A 29 -0.96 24.76 -36.43
N GLU A 30 -0.66 25.84 -35.72
CA GLU A 30 -0.13 27.08 -36.31
C GLU A 30 1.28 26.90 -36.90
N MET A 31 2.15 26.10 -36.27
CA MET A 31 3.49 25.81 -36.80
C MET A 31 3.48 24.89 -38.03
N LEU A 32 2.58 23.89 -38.06
CA LEU A 32 2.48 22.95 -39.18
C LEU A 32 1.71 23.53 -40.39
N GLY A 33 0.96 24.62 -40.21
CA GLY A 33 0.16 25.28 -41.25
C GLY A 33 0.75 26.57 -41.84
N GLY A 34 1.89 27.05 -41.33
CA GLY A 34 2.56 28.28 -41.80
C GLY A 34 3.56 28.06 -42.96
N PRO A 35 4.13 29.13 -43.55
CA PRO A 35 4.94 29.11 -44.79
C PRO A 35 6.31 28.43 -44.67
N PHE A 36 6.51 27.57 -43.67
CA PHE A 36 7.73 26.80 -43.40
C PHE A 36 7.65 25.35 -43.89
N ALA A 37 6.82 25.09 -44.91
CA ALA A 37 6.68 23.76 -45.52
C ALA A 37 7.99 23.22 -46.14
N ASP A 38 9.00 24.06 -46.34
CA ASP A 38 10.30 23.68 -46.91
C ASP A 38 11.40 23.40 -45.87
N ASP A 39 11.14 23.54 -44.57
CA ASP A 39 12.15 23.36 -43.52
C ASP A 39 11.71 22.27 -42.52
N HIS A 40 11.55 21.05 -43.06
CA HIS A 40 11.22 19.85 -42.29
C HIS A 40 12.17 19.64 -41.10
N ASP A 41 13.43 20.06 -41.23
CA ASP A 41 14.46 19.91 -40.21
C ASP A 41 14.16 20.78 -38.97
N LEU A 42 13.68 22.02 -39.18
CA LEU A 42 13.31 22.94 -38.09
C LEU A 42 12.10 22.44 -37.29
N SER A 43 11.10 21.86 -37.98
CA SER A 43 9.90 21.29 -37.36
C SER A 43 10.21 20.00 -36.58
N LEU A 44 11.08 19.14 -37.13
CA LEU A 44 11.58 17.93 -36.46
C LEU A 44 12.42 18.27 -35.22
N HIS A 45 13.30 19.27 -35.31
CA HIS A 45 14.08 19.74 -34.17
C HIS A 45 13.22 20.30 -33.05
N HIS A 46 12.15 21.03 -33.39
CA HIS A 46 11.22 21.57 -32.40
C HIS A 46 10.41 20.46 -31.71
N ALA A 47 9.87 19.51 -32.48
CA ALA A 47 9.18 18.34 -31.94
C ALA A 47 10.10 17.50 -31.02
N ALA A 48 11.35 17.28 -31.43
CA ALA A 48 12.34 16.57 -30.62
C ALA A 48 12.71 17.33 -29.33
N ALA A 49 12.72 18.67 -29.36
CA ALA A 49 12.95 19.49 -28.17
C ALA A 49 11.79 19.37 -27.16
N LEU A 50 10.55 19.40 -27.65
CA LEU A 50 9.35 19.22 -26.81
C LEU A 50 9.30 17.82 -26.19
N LEU A 51 9.62 16.76 -26.95
CA LEU A 51 9.68 15.40 -26.42
C LEU A 51 10.73 15.26 -25.31
N ARG A 52 11.94 15.80 -25.52
CA ARG A 52 12.99 15.81 -24.48
C ARG A 52 12.55 16.58 -23.24
N GLN A 53 11.81 17.67 -23.40
CA GLN A 53 11.28 18.43 -22.28
C GLN A 53 10.22 17.63 -21.52
N ALA A 54 9.28 17.00 -22.23
CA ALA A 54 8.26 16.14 -21.63
C ALA A 54 8.89 14.94 -20.88
N GLU A 55 9.88 14.26 -21.47
CA GLU A 55 10.62 13.17 -20.83
C GLU A 55 11.31 13.61 -19.53
N ARG A 56 11.94 14.78 -19.52
CA ARG A 56 12.55 15.36 -18.31
C ARG A 56 11.50 15.62 -17.24
N THR A 57 10.40 16.29 -17.60
CA THR A 57 9.32 16.59 -16.66
C THR A 57 8.69 15.32 -16.07
N ILE A 58 8.44 14.29 -16.88
CA ILE A 58 7.92 13.00 -16.40
C ILE A 58 8.92 12.35 -15.43
N THR A 59 10.21 12.39 -15.74
CA THR A 59 11.25 11.81 -14.89
C THR A 59 11.34 12.54 -13.55
N GLU A 60 11.31 13.87 -13.56
CA GLU A 60 11.32 14.70 -12.35
C GLU A 60 10.07 14.46 -11.49
N GLN A 61 8.89 14.37 -12.11
CA GLN A 61 7.65 14.05 -11.41
C GLN A 61 7.69 12.66 -10.76
N ARG A 62 8.19 11.65 -11.48
CA ARG A 62 8.39 10.30 -10.93
C ARG A 62 9.34 10.32 -9.73
N ALA A 63 10.48 11.02 -9.84
CA ALA A 63 11.42 11.15 -8.73
C ALA A 63 10.81 11.86 -7.50
N HIS A 64 9.92 12.84 -7.74
CA HIS A 64 9.16 13.51 -6.68
C HIS A 64 8.14 12.58 -6.03
N ILE A 65 7.37 11.82 -6.81
CA ILE A 65 6.44 10.81 -6.32
C ILE A 65 7.19 9.76 -5.51
N ASP A 66 8.29 9.21 -6.02
CA ASP A 66 9.13 8.24 -5.31
C ASP A 66 9.69 8.81 -4.00
N ARG A 67 10.02 10.11 -3.98
CA ARG A 67 10.47 10.79 -2.76
C ARG A 67 9.33 10.94 -1.75
N LEU A 68 8.13 11.30 -2.19
CA LEU A 68 6.95 11.42 -1.33
C LEU A 68 6.50 10.05 -0.81
N GLN A 69 6.46 9.03 -1.67
CA GLN A 69 6.20 7.64 -1.28
C GLN A 69 7.25 7.14 -0.28
N ARG A 70 8.53 7.52 -0.45
CA ARG A 70 9.57 7.22 0.55
C ARG A 70 9.31 7.89 1.91
N LEU A 71 8.58 9.00 1.96
CA LEU A 71 8.20 9.65 3.20
C LEU A 71 6.86 9.15 3.76
N SER A 72 6.10 8.37 2.98
CA SER A 72 4.85 7.78 3.43
C SER A 72 5.09 6.75 4.52
N LEU A 73 4.22 6.78 5.53
CA LEU A 73 4.20 5.84 6.64
C LEU A 73 2.99 4.93 6.59
N THR A 74 2.17 5.06 5.55
CA THR A 74 0.96 4.27 5.34
C THR A 74 1.10 3.39 4.11
N ASP A 75 0.41 2.25 4.12
CA ASP A 75 0.20 1.36 2.99
C ASP A 75 -0.93 1.92 2.12
N GLU A 76 -0.68 2.06 0.81
CA GLU A 76 -1.61 2.73 -0.11
C GLU A 76 -2.91 1.95 -0.32
N LEU A 77 -2.85 0.61 -0.27
CA LEU A 77 -4.01 -0.25 -0.48
C LEU A 77 -4.93 -0.24 0.75
N THR A 78 -4.36 -0.45 1.92
CA THR A 78 -5.14 -0.72 3.15
C THR A 78 -5.34 0.51 4.02
N GLY A 79 -4.57 1.58 3.81
CA GLY A 79 -4.56 2.77 4.66
C GLY A 79 -3.90 2.57 6.04
N LEU A 80 -3.47 1.34 6.36
CA LEU A 80 -2.75 1.02 7.59
C LEU A 80 -1.35 1.63 7.60
N LEU A 81 -0.65 1.56 8.73
CA LEU A 81 0.78 1.85 8.70
C LEU A 81 1.51 0.85 7.79
N ASN A 82 2.50 1.33 7.06
CA ASN A 82 3.46 0.47 6.38
C ASN A 82 4.57 0.03 7.35
N ARG A 83 5.50 -0.81 6.88
CA ARG A 83 6.66 -1.27 7.67
C ARG A 83 7.43 -0.14 8.37
N ARG A 84 7.64 1.00 7.71
CA ARG A 84 8.35 2.16 8.29
C ARG A 84 7.54 2.84 9.39
N GLY A 85 6.23 2.99 9.15
CA GLY A 85 5.28 3.47 10.15
C GLY A 85 5.31 2.59 11.39
N PHE A 86 5.22 1.28 11.21
CA PHE A 86 5.23 0.31 12.28
C PHE A 86 6.53 0.32 13.10
N GLU A 87 7.70 0.34 12.43
CA GLU A 87 8.99 0.43 13.12
C GLU A 87 9.11 1.69 13.99
N ARG A 88 8.50 2.79 13.57
CA ARG A 88 8.44 4.02 14.36
C ARG A 88 7.59 3.82 15.62
N GLU A 89 6.44 3.17 15.50
CA GLU A 89 5.56 2.92 16.63
C GLU A 89 6.14 1.89 17.61
N ILE A 90 6.88 0.86 17.13
CA ILE A 90 7.64 -0.05 18.00
C ILE A 90 8.62 0.72 18.88
N ARG A 91 9.40 1.65 18.30
CA ARG A 91 10.33 2.48 19.08
C ARG A 91 9.60 3.37 20.10
N ARG A 92 8.40 3.85 19.77
CA ARG A 92 7.58 4.67 20.68
C ARG A 92 7.04 3.85 21.84
N ALA A 93 6.45 2.68 21.56
CA ALA A 93 5.95 1.77 22.58
C ALA A 93 7.06 1.32 23.53
N PHE A 94 8.23 0.96 22.99
CA PHE A 94 9.38 0.58 23.80
C PHE A 94 9.89 1.73 24.69
N ALA A 95 9.91 2.95 24.15
CA ALA A 95 10.29 4.11 24.96
C ALA A 95 9.26 4.43 26.06
N ALA A 96 7.97 4.15 25.83
CA ALA A 96 6.91 4.29 26.83
C ALA A 96 7.04 3.23 27.94
N LEU A 97 7.27 1.96 27.57
CA LEU A 97 7.60 0.88 28.50
C LEU A 97 8.79 1.26 29.40
N ARG A 98 9.90 1.73 28.80
CA ARG A 98 11.09 2.13 29.56
C ARG A 98 10.88 3.30 30.52
N ARG A 99 10.03 4.26 30.15
CA ARG A 99 9.82 5.50 30.92
C ARG A 99 8.72 5.37 31.96
N HIS A 100 7.68 4.61 31.67
CA HIS A 100 6.43 4.60 32.42
C HIS A 100 6.03 3.20 32.91
N GLY A 101 6.77 2.15 32.54
CA GLY A 101 6.40 0.77 32.86
C GLY A 101 5.14 0.31 32.14
N GLU A 102 4.79 0.95 31.02
CA GLU A 102 3.58 0.65 30.26
C GLU A 102 3.81 -0.61 29.40
N PRO A 103 3.15 -1.74 29.69
CA PRO A 103 3.36 -2.97 28.94
C PRO A 103 2.76 -2.86 27.54
N ALA A 104 3.43 -3.51 26.58
CA ALA A 104 2.94 -3.63 25.22
C ALA A 104 3.15 -5.05 24.71
N ILE A 105 2.23 -5.52 23.88
CA ILE A 105 2.34 -6.81 23.19
C ILE A 105 2.51 -6.54 21.71
N VAL A 106 3.48 -7.19 21.09
CA VAL A 106 3.74 -7.14 19.65
C VAL A 106 3.18 -8.39 19.01
N LEU A 107 2.46 -8.24 17.90
CA LEU A 107 1.92 -9.35 17.13
C LEU A 107 2.40 -9.25 15.69
N LEU A 108 2.73 -10.40 15.11
CA LEU A 108 2.96 -10.59 13.69
C LEU A 108 1.98 -11.61 13.15
N ALA A 109 1.42 -11.32 11.98
CA ALA A 109 0.40 -12.14 11.38
C ALA A 109 0.62 -12.29 9.87
N ASP A 110 0.21 -13.43 9.34
CA ASP A 110 0.32 -13.78 7.93
C ASP A 110 -0.95 -14.54 7.49
N LEU A 111 -1.46 -14.21 6.30
CA LEU A 111 -2.67 -14.82 5.77
C LEU A 111 -2.43 -16.21 5.17
N ASP A 112 -3.11 -17.20 5.74
CA ASP A 112 -3.04 -18.57 5.26
C ASP A 112 -3.86 -18.72 3.97
N GLY A 113 -3.21 -19.20 2.89
CA GLY A 113 -3.86 -19.46 1.61
C GLY A 113 -4.02 -18.23 0.71
N PHE A 114 -3.44 -17.08 1.05
CA PHE A 114 -3.58 -15.85 0.28
C PHE A 114 -3.10 -15.99 -1.18
N LYS A 115 -1.98 -16.69 -1.40
CA LYS A 115 -1.50 -16.99 -2.75
C LYS A 115 -2.54 -17.75 -3.58
N LEU A 116 -3.24 -18.72 -2.99
CA LEU A 116 -4.28 -19.50 -3.69
C LEU A 116 -5.44 -18.60 -4.13
N VAL A 117 -5.81 -17.61 -3.32
CA VAL A 117 -6.83 -16.61 -3.68
C VAL A 117 -6.40 -15.83 -4.90
N ASN A 118 -5.16 -15.33 -4.93
CA ASN A 118 -4.61 -14.61 -6.08
C ASN A 118 -4.57 -15.49 -7.33
N ASP A 119 -4.08 -16.71 -7.21
CA ASP A 119 -3.92 -17.64 -8.33
C ASP A 119 -5.28 -18.08 -8.90
N THR A 120 -6.33 -18.14 -8.06
CA THR A 120 -7.68 -18.61 -8.46
C THR A 120 -8.60 -17.49 -8.93
N TYR A 121 -8.58 -16.33 -8.26
CA TYR A 121 -9.55 -15.25 -8.46
C TYR A 121 -8.93 -13.95 -8.97
N GLY A 122 -7.60 -13.93 -9.15
CA GLY A 122 -6.84 -12.78 -9.63
C GLY A 122 -6.47 -11.78 -8.54
N HIS A 123 -5.52 -10.90 -8.86
CA HIS A 123 -4.97 -9.93 -7.91
C HIS A 123 -6.00 -8.94 -7.34
N GLN A 124 -7.03 -8.59 -8.09
CA GLN A 124 -8.12 -7.73 -7.58
C GLN A 124 -8.87 -8.39 -6.42
N ALA A 125 -9.04 -9.71 -6.44
CA ALA A 125 -9.61 -10.45 -5.33
C ALA A 125 -8.67 -10.43 -4.12
N GLY A 126 -7.36 -10.58 -4.36
CA GLY A 126 -6.35 -10.45 -3.31
C GLY A 126 -6.34 -9.07 -2.66
N ASP A 127 -6.40 -8.01 -3.45
CA ASP A 127 -6.47 -6.63 -2.96
C ASP A 127 -7.72 -6.38 -2.11
N PHE A 128 -8.86 -6.94 -2.51
CA PHE A 128 -10.08 -6.95 -1.73
C PHE A 128 -9.91 -7.69 -0.40
N VAL A 129 -9.32 -8.90 -0.41
CA VAL A 129 -9.05 -9.66 0.81
C VAL A 129 -8.17 -8.87 1.78
N LEU A 130 -7.07 -8.28 1.30
CA LEU A 130 -6.15 -7.49 2.12
C LEU A 130 -6.85 -6.28 2.75
N SER A 131 -7.68 -5.60 1.99
CA SER A 131 -8.45 -4.43 2.47
C SER A 131 -9.46 -4.82 3.55
N GLU A 132 -10.15 -5.94 3.37
CA GLU A 132 -11.16 -6.40 4.32
C GLU A 132 -10.54 -7.00 5.59
N VAL A 133 -9.40 -7.69 5.47
CA VAL A 133 -8.59 -8.10 6.64
C VAL A 133 -8.12 -6.88 7.42
N ALA A 134 -7.57 -5.87 6.75
CA ALA A 134 -7.14 -4.64 7.39
C ALA A 134 -8.28 -3.96 8.18
N ARG A 135 -9.48 -3.92 7.59
CA ARG A 135 -10.68 -3.39 8.24
C ARG A 135 -11.07 -4.20 9.48
N ARG A 136 -11.04 -5.53 9.41
CA ARG A 136 -11.40 -6.42 10.52
C ARG A 136 -10.41 -6.30 11.67
N LEU A 137 -9.10 -6.38 11.40
CA LEU A 137 -8.07 -6.20 12.42
C LEU A 137 -8.19 -4.84 13.10
N SER A 138 -8.41 -3.77 12.33
CA SER A 138 -8.60 -2.42 12.88
C SER A 138 -9.88 -2.30 13.71
N GLY A 139 -10.96 -2.98 13.33
CA GLY A 139 -12.22 -2.96 14.06
C GLY A 139 -12.19 -3.68 15.42
N GLU A 140 -11.28 -4.65 15.59
CA GLU A 140 -11.10 -5.34 16.87
C GLU A 140 -10.24 -4.58 17.88
N LEU A 141 -9.42 -3.66 17.39
CA LEU A 141 -8.38 -2.97 18.15
C LEU A 141 -8.80 -1.56 18.56
N ARG A 142 -8.20 -1.06 19.64
CA ARG A 142 -8.50 0.28 20.16
C ARG A 142 -7.75 1.33 19.37
N ASN A 143 -8.20 2.58 19.44
CA ASN A 143 -7.49 3.71 18.81
C ASN A 143 -6.06 3.92 19.34
N THR A 144 -5.76 3.43 20.54
CA THR A 144 -4.42 3.46 21.12
C THR A 144 -3.52 2.36 20.57
N ASP A 145 -4.09 1.30 20.02
CA ASP A 145 -3.34 0.19 19.44
C ASP A 145 -2.90 0.55 18.03
N VAL A 146 -1.90 -0.18 17.54
CA VAL A 146 -1.32 0.05 16.22
C VAL A 146 -1.61 -1.14 15.33
N VAL A 147 -1.99 -0.88 14.08
CA VAL A 147 -2.16 -1.89 13.04
C VAL A 147 -1.36 -1.47 11.81
N ALA A 148 -0.61 -2.41 11.25
CA ALA A 148 0.24 -2.20 10.09
C ALA A 148 0.17 -3.36 9.10
N ARG A 149 0.41 -3.05 7.83
CA ARG A 149 0.74 -4.02 6.80
C ARG A 149 2.23 -3.91 6.49
N LEU A 150 2.97 -4.99 6.71
CA LEU A 150 4.42 -4.99 6.55
C LEU A 150 4.86 -5.24 5.10
N GLY A 151 4.00 -5.84 4.30
CA GLY A 151 4.17 -6.14 2.88
C GLY A 151 3.50 -7.46 2.52
N GLY A 152 3.12 -7.65 1.25
CA GLY A 152 2.44 -8.89 0.82
C GLY A 152 1.16 -9.15 1.62
N ASP A 153 1.10 -10.30 2.26
CA ASP A 153 0.08 -10.79 3.18
C ASP A 153 0.44 -10.67 4.68
N GLU A 154 1.54 -9.98 5.00
CA GLU A 154 2.02 -9.80 6.37
C GLU A 154 1.40 -8.56 7.04
N PHE A 155 0.84 -8.77 8.23
CA PHE A 155 0.29 -7.74 9.12
C PHE A 155 1.02 -7.74 10.46
N ALA A 156 0.95 -6.60 11.16
CA ALA A 156 1.54 -6.47 12.48
C ALA A 156 0.69 -5.57 13.38
N CYS A 157 0.68 -5.87 14.67
CA CYS A 157 -0.05 -5.08 15.67
C CYS A 157 0.83 -4.75 16.88
N ILE A 158 0.53 -3.61 17.52
CA ILE A 158 1.03 -3.30 18.87
C ILE A 158 -0.18 -3.04 19.75
N LEU A 159 -0.35 -3.86 20.80
CA LEU A 159 -1.39 -3.68 21.80
C LEU A 159 -0.79 -2.89 22.96
N ASN A 160 -1.13 -1.60 23.02
CA ASN A 160 -0.59 -0.71 24.05
C ASN A 160 -1.38 -0.86 25.35
N HIS A 161 -0.68 -0.79 26.49
CA HIS A 161 -1.25 -0.97 27.83
C HIS A 161 -1.97 -2.32 27.97
N CYS A 162 -1.47 -3.35 27.29
CA CYS A 162 -2.08 -4.67 27.31
C CYS A 162 -1.42 -5.54 28.38
N ASN A 163 -2.23 -6.14 29.26
CA ASN A 163 -1.75 -7.10 30.23
C ASN A 163 -1.31 -8.39 29.50
N PRO A 164 -0.10 -8.92 29.74
CA PRO A 164 0.38 -10.16 29.14
C PRO A 164 -0.57 -11.35 29.33
N GLY A 165 -1.29 -11.42 30.46
CA GLY A 165 -2.31 -12.45 30.71
C GLY A 165 -3.52 -12.41 29.77
N LEU A 166 -3.69 -11.34 28.98
CA LEU A 166 -4.73 -11.22 27.96
C LEU A 166 -4.25 -11.56 26.55
N MET A 167 -2.95 -11.84 26.36
CA MET A 167 -2.33 -12.07 25.06
C MET A 167 -3.06 -13.11 24.23
N GLU A 168 -3.24 -14.32 24.76
CA GLU A 168 -3.92 -15.41 24.05
C GLU A 168 -5.37 -15.07 23.68
N THR A 169 -6.06 -14.33 24.55
CA THR A 169 -7.44 -13.89 24.29
C THR A 169 -7.48 -12.88 23.14
N GLN A 170 -6.54 -11.94 23.09
CA GLN A 170 -6.45 -10.96 22.00
C GLN A 170 -6.06 -11.62 20.67
N VAL A 171 -5.10 -12.54 20.68
CA VAL A 171 -4.71 -13.34 19.50
C VAL A 171 -5.91 -14.11 18.97
N ARG A 172 -6.64 -14.82 19.84
CA ARG A 172 -7.84 -15.58 19.46
C ARG A 172 -8.91 -14.68 18.86
N ARG A 173 -9.16 -13.51 19.45
CA ARG A 173 -10.15 -12.54 18.97
C ARG A 173 -9.81 -12.01 17.57
N LEU A 174 -8.55 -11.63 17.35
CA LEU A 174 -8.08 -11.16 16.03
C LEU A 174 -8.21 -12.26 14.98
N ARG A 175 -7.81 -13.49 15.31
CA ARG A 175 -7.95 -14.65 14.43
C ARG A 175 -9.42 -14.89 14.04
N GLN A 176 -10.31 -14.94 15.02
CA GLN A 176 -11.75 -15.13 14.80
C GLN A 176 -12.36 -14.04 13.93
N SER A 177 -11.95 -12.78 14.10
CA SER A 177 -12.44 -11.68 13.25
C SER A 177 -12.17 -11.89 11.76
N VAL A 178 -11.06 -12.57 11.42
CA VAL A 178 -10.70 -12.90 10.04
C VAL A 178 -11.38 -14.19 9.58
N GLU A 179 -11.40 -15.23 10.42
CA GLU A 179 -11.83 -16.58 10.03
C GLU A 179 -13.35 -16.80 10.07
N ASP A 180 -14.08 -16.16 10.98
CA ASP A 180 -15.49 -16.50 11.26
C ASP A 180 -16.45 -15.97 10.19
N MET A 181 -16.03 -14.99 9.38
CA MET A 181 -16.87 -14.40 8.34
C MET A 181 -16.25 -14.57 6.95
N PRO A 182 -16.89 -15.31 6.03
CA PRO A 182 -16.39 -15.44 4.67
C PRO A 182 -16.46 -14.11 3.93
N LEU A 183 -15.49 -13.88 3.05
CA LEU A 183 -15.39 -12.71 2.20
C LEU A 183 -16.22 -12.95 0.94
N LEU A 184 -17.06 -12.00 0.53
CA LEU A 184 -17.88 -12.12 -0.68
C LEU A 184 -17.22 -11.39 -1.84
N TRP A 185 -16.77 -12.12 -2.86
CA TRP A 185 -16.12 -11.56 -4.04
C TRP A 185 -16.69 -12.18 -5.32
N GLY A 186 -17.27 -11.38 -6.21
CA GLY A 186 -17.79 -11.86 -7.49
C GLY A 186 -18.83 -12.99 -7.39
N GLY A 187 -19.60 -13.05 -6.30
CA GLY A 187 -20.55 -14.14 -6.03
C GLY A 187 -19.93 -15.38 -5.35
N HIS A 188 -18.62 -15.41 -5.15
CA HIS A 188 -17.91 -16.47 -4.43
C HIS A 188 -17.75 -16.15 -2.94
N ARG A 189 -17.75 -17.19 -2.10
CA ARG A 189 -17.36 -17.12 -0.68
C ARG A 189 -15.90 -17.51 -0.58
N LEU A 190 -15.04 -16.56 -0.20
CA LEU A 190 -13.63 -16.80 0.06
C LEU A 190 -13.42 -16.96 1.57
N SER A 191 -12.80 -18.06 1.96
CA SER A 191 -12.34 -18.29 3.32
C SER A 191 -10.82 -18.13 3.35
N ILE A 192 -10.33 -17.30 4.26
CA ILE A 192 -8.91 -17.05 4.47
C ILE A 192 -8.58 -17.32 5.95
N GLY A 193 -7.47 -18.00 6.21
CA GLY A 193 -6.96 -18.19 7.57
C GLY A 193 -5.96 -17.09 7.93
N ILE A 194 -5.60 -17.02 9.22
CA ILE A 194 -4.51 -16.15 9.68
C ILE A 194 -3.69 -16.84 10.76
N SER A 195 -2.39 -16.93 10.54
CA SER A 195 -1.40 -17.38 11.52
C SER A 195 -0.88 -16.16 12.29
N ILE A 196 -0.86 -16.20 13.63
CA ILE A 196 -0.52 -15.04 14.47
C ILE A 196 0.44 -15.46 15.58
N GLY A 197 1.64 -14.87 15.58
CA GLY A 197 2.56 -14.92 16.72
C GLY A 197 2.51 -13.64 17.53
N ALA A 198 2.71 -13.75 18.84
CA ALA A 198 2.65 -12.67 19.80
C ALA A 198 3.81 -12.76 20.81
N ALA A 199 4.32 -11.60 21.21
CA ALA A 199 5.34 -11.52 22.24
C ALA A 199 5.15 -10.28 23.10
N GLU A 200 5.42 -10.41 24.40
CA GLU A 200 5.51 -9.27 25.29
C GLU A 200 6.75 -8.44 24.95
N MET A 201 6.60 -7.12 25.03
CA MET A 201 7.72 -6.21 24.97
C MET A 201 8.38 -6.15 26.35
N ASP A 202 9.62 -6.64 26.42
CA ASP A 202 10.41 -6.68 27.65
C ASP A 202 11.39 -5.49 27.72
N ILE A 203 11.51 -4.91 28.92
CA ILE A 203 12.45 -3.83 29.24
C ILE A 203 13.90 -4.32 29.31
N ASP A 204 14.11 -5.61 29.59
CA ASP A 204 15.44 -6.24 29.67
C ASP A 204 16.09 -6.38 28.28
N HIS A 205 15.33 -6.12 27.20
CA HIS A 205 15.82 -6.08 25.83
C HIS A 205 16.00 -4.64 25.32
N PRO A 206 17.02 -4.35 24.47
CA PRO A 206 17.49 -2.98 24.26
C PRO A 206 16.63 -2.09 23.36
N ASN A 207 15.73 -2.64 22.51
CA ASN A 207 15.11 -1.84 21.45
C ASN A 207 13.77 -2.39 20.89
N GLY A 208 13.05 -3.24 21.64
CA GLY A 208 11.77 -3.81 21.21
C GLY A 208 11.84 -4.77 20.01
N ARG A 209 13.02 -4.95 19.38
CA ARG A 209 13.21 -5.88 18.25
C ARG A 209 13.16 -7.34 18.67
N GLU A 210 13.48 -7.65 19.92
CA GLU A 210 13.40 -9.01 20.43
C GLU A 210 11.95 -9.51 20.42
N ALA A 211 11.00 -8.66 20.85
CA ALA A 211 9.58 -8.98 20.77
C ALA A 211 9.13 -9.26 19.34
N LEU A 212 9.65 -8.54 18.35
CA LEU A 212 9.39 -8.84 16.93
C LEU A 212 9.93 -10.20 16.52
N HIS A 213 11.15 -10.55 16.95
CA HIS A 213 11.76 -11.83 16.61
C HIS A 213 11.02 -13.01 17.25
N LEU A 214 10.59 -12.86 18.51
CA LEU A 214 9.80 -13.86 19.22
C LEU A 214 8.42 -14.04 18.57
N ALA A 215 7.74 -12.94 18.25
CA ALA A 215 6.45 -12.98 17.54
C ALA A 215 6.58 -13.63 16.15
N ASP A 216 7.66 -13.35 15.41
CA ASP A 216 7.91 -13.96 14.10
C ASP A 216 8.12 -15.48 14.23
N THR A 217 8.91 -15.89 15.23
CA THR A 217 9.18 -17.31 15.50
C THR A 217 7.90 -18.07 15.87
N GLU A 218 7.06 -17.48 16.72
CA GLU A 218 5.77 -18.09 17.07
C GLU A 218 4.80 -18.15 15.87
N MET A 219 4.72 -17.06 15.09
CA MET A 219 3.88 -16.99 13.89
C MET A 219 4.29 -18.08 12.90
N TYR A 220 5.58 -18.23 12.65
CA TYR A 220 6.11 -19.26 11.77
C TYR A 220 5.78 -20.67 12.27
N ALA A 221 5.92 -20.92 13.58
CA ALA A 221 5.55 -22.19 14.18
C ALA A 221 4.04 -22.48 14.08
N GLU A 222 3.18 -21.47 14.24
CA GLU A 222 1.73 -21.61 14.00
C GLU A 222 1.44 -21.92 12.52
N LYS A 223 2.01 -21.15 11.60
CA LYS A 223 1.81 -21.32 10.15
C LYS A 223 2.21 -22.72 9.67
N GLN A 224 3.29 -23.27 10.23
CA GLN A 224 3.69 -24.65 9.95
C GLN A 224 2.71 -25.68 10.49
N ARG A 225 2.15 -25.50 11.69
CA ARG A 225 1.11 -26.40 12.22
C ARG A 225 -0.15 -26.38 11.35
N ARG A 226 -0.58 -25.19 10.94
CA ARG A 226 -1.78 -24.99 10.11
C ARG A 226 -1.67 -25.54 8.69
N ARG A 227 -0.47 -25.54 8.10
CA ARG A 227 -0.22 -26.16 6.79
C ARG A 227 -0.32 -27.68 6.78
N HIS A 228 -0.16 -28.31 7.94
CA HIS A 228 -0.15 -29.77 8.10
C HIS A 228 -1.41 -30.31 8.79
N CYS A 229 -2.44 -29.48 9.00
CA CYS A 229 -3.77 -29.88 9.47
C CYS A 229 -4.78 -29.69 8.34
#